data_AF-A0A9X3W5M5-F1
#
_entry.id   AF-A0A9X3W5M5-F1
#
_cell.length_a   1.000
_cell.length_b   1.000
_cell.length_c   1.000
_cell.angle_alpha   90.00
_cell.angle_beta   90.00
_cell.angle_gamma   90.00
#
_symmetry.space_group_name_H-M   'P 1'
#
loop_
_entity.id
_entity.type
_entity.pdbx_description
1 polymer ?
#
loop_
_entity_poly.entity_id
_entity_poly.type
_entity_poly.pdbx_seq_one_letter_code
_entity_poly.pdbx_strand_id
1 'polypeptide(L)' 'METSKQEKLSKKQLAEALGMSSTTLWRCLNSAKANAKKFKLEKLPVHSNYPGGRKYFYLVEVQNWLNKVFKYSNE' A
#
# COMPACT_ATOMS: atom_id res chain seq x y z
N MET A 1 -9.95 21.93 10.26
CA MET A 1 -9.37 20.59 10.53
C MET A 1 -10.20 19.59 9.74
N GLU A 2 -9.86 19.36 8.48
CA GLU A 2 -10.54 18.33 7.69
C GLU A 2 -10.05 16.97 8.18
N THR A 3 -10.90 16.27 8.91
CA THR A 3 -10.75 14.84 9.16
C THR A 3 -10.91 14.14 7.81
N SER A 4 -9.82 14.03 7.06
CA SER A 4 -9.78 13.30 5.79
C SER A 4 -10.26 11.88 6.08
N LYS A 5 -11.52 11.59 5.75
CA LYS A 5 -12.06 10.24 5.74
C LYS A 5 -11.09 9.42 4.90
N GLN A 6 -10.32 8.54 5.53
CA GLN A 6 -9.42 7.67 4.79
C GLN A 6 -10.30 6.83 3.86
N GLU A 7 -10.28 7.14 2.57
CA GLU A 7 -11.09 6.42 1.60
C GLU A 7 -10.62 4.96 1.54
N LYS A 8 -11.58 4.04 1.70
CA LYS A 8 -11.35 2.61 1.55
C LYS A 8 -11.21 2.32 0.06
N LEU A 9 -9.98 2.18 -0.42
CA LEU A 9 -9.69 1.93 -1.81
C LEU A 9 -9.57 0.43 -2.08
N SER A 10 -10.23 -0.02 -3.14
CA SER A 10 -9.91 -1.31 -3.75
C SER A 10 -8.57 -1.24 -4.49
N LYS A 11 -8.04 -2.40 -4.94
CA LYS A 11 -6.78 -2.44 -5.70
C LYS A 11 -6.79 -1.55 -6.94
N LYS A 12 -7.91 -1.49 -7.67
CA LYS A 12 -8.04 -0.67 -8.88
C LYS A 12 -8.02 0.81 -8.54
N GLN A 13 -8.85 1.20 -7.56
CA GLN A 13 -8.93 2.59 -7.10
C GLN A 13 -7.60 3.07 -6.48
N LEU A 14 -6.87 2.19 -5.78
CA LEU A 14 -5.55 2.51 -5.27
C LEU A 14 -4.54 2.78 -6.41
N ALA A 15 -4.62 2.00 -7.50
CA ALA A 15 -3.76 2.22 -8.66
C ALA A 15 -4.08 3.55 -9.34
N GLU A 16 -5.37 3.82 -9.55
CA GLU A 16 -5.85 5.09 -10.11
C GLU A 16 -5.45 6.30 -9.24
N ALA A 17 -5.62 6.20 -7.92
CA ALA A 17 -5.25 7.25 -6.97
C ALA A 17 -3.73 7.52 -6.95
N LEU A 18 -2.91 6.52 -7.29
CA LEU A 18 -1.45 6.66 -7.42
C LEU A 18 -1.00 7.00 -8.84
N GLY A 19 -1.93 7.23 -9.78
CA GLY A 19 -1.61 7.52 -11.17
C GLY A 19 -0.94 6.37 -11.92
N MET A 20 -1.16 5.13 -11.47
CA MET A 20 -0.52 3.93 -12.01
C MET A 20 -1.54 2.93 -12.58
N SER A 21 -1.10 2.12 -13.53
CA SER A 21 -1.88 0.95 -13.92
C SER A 21 -1.96 -0.07 -12.77
N SER A 22 -3.06 -0.84 -12.71
CA SER A 22 -3.23 -1.89 -11.70
C SER A 22 -2.09 -2.92 -11.70
N THR A 23 -1.54 -3.24 -12.88
CA THR A 23 -0.43 -4.20 -13.02
C THR A 23 0.89 -3.58 -12.54
N THR A 24 1.16 -2.32 -12.87
CA THR A 24 2.35 -1.58 -12.40
C THR A 24 2.36 -1.46 -10.89
N LEU A 25 1.23 -1.04 -10.29
CA LEU A 25 1.11 -0.94 -8.84
C LEU A 25 1.41 -2.28 -8.17
N TRP A 26 0.85 -3.39 -8.69
CA TRP A 26 1.04 -4.69 -8.06
C TRP A 26 2.47 -5.21 -8.16
N ARG A 27 3.16 -4.95 -9.29
CA ARG A 27 4.61 -5.22 -9.43
C ARG A 27 5.42 -4.42 -8.42
N CYS A 28 5.12 -3.12 -8.28
CA CYS A 28 5.77 -2.24 -7.32
C CYS A 28 5.57 -2.73 -5.88
N LEU A 29 4.32 -3.03 -5.48
CA LEU A 29 4.00 -3.54 -4.15
C LEU A 29 4.66 -4.88 -3.85
N ASN A 30 4.77 -5.79 -4.82
CA ASN A 30 5.44 -7.07 -4.63
C ASN A 30 6.96 -6.89 -4.45
N SER A 31 7.58 -6.00 -5.24
CA SER A 31 8.99 -5.65 -5.06
C SER A 31 9.23 -5.00 -3.69
N ALA A 32 8.42 -4.01 -3.33
CA ALA A 32 8.47 -3.35 -2.03
C ALA A 32 8.25 -4.34 -0.87
N LYS A 33 7.39 -5.35 -1.01
CA LYS A 33 7.23 -6.41 0.01
C LYS A 33 8.49 -7.25 0.18
N ALA A 34 9.19 -7.56 -0.90
CA ALA A 34 10.45 -8.29 -0.83
C ALA A 34 11.51 -7.48 -0.07
N ASN A 35 11.60 -6.18 -0.37
CA ASN A 35 12.47 -5.25 0.36
C ASN A 35 12.06 -5.14 1.83
N ALA A 36 10.77 -4.95 2.12
CA ALA A 36 10.26 -4.89 3.49
C ALA A 36 10.63 -6.15 4.29
N LYS A 37 10.52 -7.33 3.69
CA LYS A 37 10.95 -8.59 4.32
C LYS A 37 12.48 -8.62 4.56
N LYS A 38 13.28 -8.19 3.59
CA LYS A 38 14.74 -8.12 3.68
C LYS A 38 15.19 -7.20 4.84
N PHE A 39 14.57 -6.04 4.94
CA PHE A 39 14.88 -5.01 5.94
C PHE A 39 14.08 -5.16 7.24
N LYS A 40 13.34 -6.27 7.43
CA LYS A 40 12.51 -6.54 8.62
C LYS A 40 11.51 -5.40 8.93
N LEU A 41 11.00 -4.74 7.91
CA LEU A 41 9.96 -3.71 8.02
C LEU A 41 8.57 -4.33 8.17
N GLU A 42 7.62 -3.48 8.54
CA GLU A 42 6.22 -3.84 8.67
C GLU A 42 5.63 -4.35 7.33
N LYS A 43 4.62 -5.21 7.44
CA LYS A 43 3.92 -5.75 6.27
C LYS A 43 3.10 -4.65 5.60
N LEU A 44 2.81 -4.84 4.30
CA LEU A 44 1.89 -3.97 3.57
C LEU A 44 0.56 -3.84 4.35
N PRO A 45 0.08 -2.61 4.64
CA PRO A 45 -1.21 -2.40 5.27
C PRO A 45 -2.33 -2.88 4.34
N VAL A 46 -2.91 -4.03 4.68
CA VAL A 46 -4.05 -4.63 3.98
C VAL A 46 -5.14 -4.90 4.98
N HIS A 47 -6.33 -4.36 4.73
CA HIS A 47 -7.45 -4.44 5.64
C HIS A 47 -8.58 -5.28 5.05
N SER A 48 -9.42 -5.83 5.92
CA SER A 48 -10.66 -6.53 5.57
C SER A 48 -11.70 -6.27 6.66
N ASN A 49 -12.97 -6.12 6.29
CA ASN A 49 -14.03 -5.83 7.28
C ASN A 49 -14.32 -7.04 8.19
N TYR A 50 -14.04 -8.25 7.71
CA TYR A 50 -14.19 -9.51 8.43
C TYR A 50 -13.20 -10.55 7.86
N PRO A 51 -12.85 -11.62 8.60
CA PRO A 51 -11.95 -12.67 8.11
C PRO A 51 -12.47 -13.30 6.80
N GLY A 52 -11.63 -13.31 5.76
CA GLY A 52 -12.00 -13.81 4.42
C GLY A 52 -12.76 -12.80 3.55
N GLY A 53 -13.10 -11.62 4.07
CA GLY A 53 -13.79 -10.56 3.34
C GLY A 53 -12.94 -9.87 2.27
N ARG A 54 -13.59 -8.98 1.51
CA ARG A 54 -12.94 -8.18 0.46
C ARG A 54 -11.84 -7.30 1.05
N LYS A 55 -10.65 -7.38 0.45
CA LYS A 55 -9.48 -6.60 0.86
C LYS A 55 -9.58 -5.16 0.36
N TYR A 56 -9.26 -4.21 1.24
CA TYR A 56 -9.18 -2.79 0.94
C TYR A 56 -7.90 -2.17 1.53
N PHE A 57 -7.59 -0.96 1.08
CA PHE A 57 -6.39 -0.22 1.39
C PHE A 57 -6.75 1.23 1.73
N TYR A 58 -5.97 1.86 2.59
CA TYR A 58 -6.03 3.30 2.79
C TYR A 58 -4.86 3.94 2.05
N LEU A 59 -5.14 4.95 1.23
CA LEU A 59 -4.14 5.62 0.38
C LEU A 59 -2.93 6.10 1.18
N VAL A 60 -3.20 6.83 2.27
CA VAL A 60 -2.18 7.44 3.13
C VAL A 60 -1.27 6.39 3.77
N GLU A 61 -1.84 5.28 4.26
CA GLU A 61 -1.05 4.20 4.86
C GLU A 61 -0.14 3.53 3.83
N VAL A 62 -0.65 3.25 2.63
CA VAL A 62 0.14 2.64 1.56
C VAL A 62 1.25 3.58 1.10
N GLN A 63 0.98 4.88 0.97
CA GLN A 63 2.00 5.88 0.61
C GLN A 63 3.09 5.98 1.67
N ASN A 64 2.72 6.09 2.95
CA ASN A 64 3.68 6.15 4.05
C ASN A 64 4.53 4.88 4.12
N TRP A 65 3.92 3.71 3.93
CA TRP A 65 4.61 2.43 3.90
C TRP A 65 5.59 2.36 2.71
N LEU A 66 5.16 2.73 1.51
CA LEU A 66 6.02 2.78 0.33
C LEU A 66 7.22 3.71 0.53
N ASN A 67 6.99 4.93 1.04
CA ASN A 67 8.04 5.89 1.34
C ASN A 67 9.06 5.32 2.33
N LYS A 68 8.59 4.64 3.39
CA LYS A 68 9.45 3.95 4.36
C LYS A 68 10.29 2.88 3.66
N VAL A 69 9.67 1.97 2.91
CA VAL A 69 10.38 0.89 2.21
C VAL A 69 11.41 1.43 1.21
N PHE A 70 11.06 2.44 0.42
CA PHE A 70 11.97 3.03 -0.56
C PHE A 70 13.14 3.76 0.08
N LYS A 71 12.92 4.44 1.22
CA LYS A 71 14.00 5.07 1.97
C LYS A 71 15.07 4.06 2.39
N TYR A 72 14.65 2.94 2.99
CA TYR A 72 15.58 1.86 3.38
C TYR A 72 16.20 1.10 2.21
N SER A 73 15.60 1.16 1.02
CA SER A 73 16.13 0.48 -0.16
C SER A 73 17.21 1.30 -0.89
N ASN A 74 17.27 2.61 -0.66
CA ASN A 74 18.23 3.53 -1.27
C ASN A 74 19.38 3.93 -0.33
N GLU A 75 19.30 3.53 0.94
CA GLU A 75 20.42 3.53 1.90
C GLU A 75 21.17 2.19 1.85
#